data_AF-A0A077PZK7-F1
#
_entry.id   AF-A0A077PZK7-F1
#
_cell.length_a   1.000
_cell.length_b   1.000
_cell.length_c   1.000
_cell.angle_alpha   90.00
_cell.angle_beta   90.00
_cell.angle_gamma   90.00
#
_symmetry.space_group_name_H-M   'P 1'
#
loop_
_entity.id
_entity.type
_entity.pdbx_description
1 polymer ?
#
loop_
_entity_poly.entity_id
_entity_poly.type
_entity_poly.pdbx_seq_one_letter_code
_entity_poly.pdbx_strand_id
1 'polypeptide(L)' 'MLKQEHLFLVQEPVDMRRGIDALTQHIEGLNLRWQEEAAFVFCNKARSRLKVLRWTAMGSG' A
#
# COMPACT_ATOMS: atom_id res chain seq x y z
N MET A 1 -5.42 16.50 3.65
CA MET A 1 -6.34 15.62 2.89
C MET A 1 -5.48 14.71 2.01
N LEU A 2 -5.67 13.39 2.02
CA LEU A 2 -4.93 12.48 1.13
C LEU A 2 -5.33 12.80 -0.32
N LYS A 3 -4.44 13.42 -1.08
CA LYS A 3 -4.62 13.69 -2.52
C LYS A 3 -3.84 12.61 -3.28
N GLN A 4 -4.43 11.44 -3.43
CA GLN A 4 -3.86 10.34 -4.22
C GLN A 4 -4.77 10.11 -5.41
N GLU A 5 -4.18 9.91 -6.59
CA GLU A 5 -4.98 9.65 -7.80
C GLU A 5 -5.57 8.25 -7.78
N HIS A 6 -4.87 7.31 -7.14
CA HIS A 6 -5.32 5.93 -6.99
C HIS A 6 -5.36 5.48 -5.53
N LEU A 7 -6.45 4.81 -5.15
CA LEU A 7 -6.61 4.16 -3.85
C LEU A 7 -6.90 2.67 -4.07
N PHE A 8 -6.01 1.83 -3.57
CA PHE A 8 -6.13 0.38 -3.64
C PHE A 8 -6.45 -0.20 -2.26
N LEU A 9 -7.41 -1.11 -2.24
CA LEU A 9 -7.77 -1.91 -1.06
C LEU A 9 -7.20 -3.31 -1.24
N VAL A 10 -6.30 -3.70 -0.34
CA VAL A 10 -5.74 -5.05 -0.31
C VAL A 10 -6.69 -5.93 0.51
N GLN A 11 -7.36 -6.88 -0.16
CA GLN A 11 -8.38 -7.74 0.45
C GLN A 11 -7.76 -8.76 1.40
N GLU A 12 -6.60 -9.31 1.05
CA GLU A 12 -5.88 -10.24 1.90
C GLU A 12 -5.37 -9.51 3.15
N PRO A 13 -5.69 -10.02 4.34
CA PRO A 13 -5.20 -9.42 5.56
C PRO A 13 -3.69 -9.69 5.72
N VAL A 14 -2.94 -8.67 6.11
CA VAL A 14 -1.47 -8.72 6.18
C VAL A 14 -0.97 -8.80 7.62
N ASP A 15 0.24 -9.35 7.77
CA ASP A 15 0.99 -9.20 9.02
C ASP A 15 1.70 -7.85 9.06
N MET A 16 1.02 -6.85 9.62
CA MET A 16 1.54 -5.47 9.70
C MET A 16 2.83 -5.34 10.53
N ARG A 17 3.21 -6.37 11.30
CA ARG A 17 4.46 -6.39 12.09
C ARG A 17 5.70 -6.56 11.23
N ARG A 18 5.55 -7.02 9.97
CA ARG A 18 6.67 -7.22 9.04
C ARG A 18 7.29 -5.90 8.51
N GLY A 19 6.78 -4.74 8.92
CA GLY A 19 7.34 -3.44 8.56
C GLY A 19 6.82 -2.90 7.23
N ILE A 20 7.48 -1.88 6.68
CA ILE A 20 7.11 -1.24 5.41
C ILE A 20 7.67 -2.02 4.21
N ASP A 21 8.91 -2.50 4.28
CA ASP A 21 9.58 -3.22 3.18
C ASP A 21 8.83 -4.47 2.75
N ALA A 22 8.36 -5.27 3.71
CA ALA A 22 7.57 -6.46 3.43
C ALA A 22 6.19 -6.15 2.81
N LEU A 23 5.62 -4.99 3.12
CA LEU A 23 4.35 -4.55 2.52
C LEU A 23 4.59 -4.01 1.11
N THR A 24 5.70 -3.30 0.88
CA THR A 24 6.13 -2.86 -0.44
C THR A 24 6.35 -4.06 -1.38
N GLN A 25 7.11 -5.07 -0.96
CA GLN A 25 7.32 -6.29 -1.75
C GLN A 25 5.99 -7.02 -2.06
N HIS A 26 5.05 -7.00 -1.11
CA HIS A 26 3.73 -7.58 -1.33
C HIS A 26 2.97 -6.82 -2.44
N ILE A 27 2.98 -5.48 -2.40
CA ILE A 27 2.37 -4.63 -3.43
C ILE A 27 3.00 -4.89 -4.82
N GLU A 28 4.33 -4.93 -4.90
CA GLU A 28 5.05 -5.19 -6.16
C GLU A 28 4.66 -6.55 -6.77
N GLY A 29 4.41 -7.56 -5.92
CA GLY A 29 3.92 -8.87 -6.35
C GLY A 29 2.48 -8.89 -6.88
N LEU A 30 1.67 -7.85 -6.64
CA LEU A 30 0.28 -7.76 -7.13
C LEU A 30 0.18 -7.39 -8.61
N ASN A 31 1.29 -7.01 -9.25
CA ASN A 31 1.37 -6.67 -10.68
C ASN A 31 0.28 -5.69 -11.16
N LEU A 32 -0.12 -4.75 -10.29
CA LEU A 32 -1.11 -3.73 -10.66
C LEU A 32 -0.42 -2.65 -11.50
N ARG A 33 -1.17 -2.00 -12.39
CA ARG A 33 -0.66 -0.89 -13.21
C ARG A 33 -1.00 0.43 -12.49
N TRP A 34 -0.04 1.00 -11.76
CA TRP A 34 -0.11 2.39 -11.27
C TRP A 34 1.18 3.10 -11.66
N GLN A 35 1.09 4.36 -12.09
CA GLN A 35 2.24 5.07 -12.70
C GLN A 35 2.81 6.19 -11.83
N GLU A 36 2.10 6.68 -10.82
CA GLU A 36 2.50 7.90 -10.12
C GLU A 36 2.23 7.85 -8.61
N GLU A 37 1.11 8.43 -8.15
CA GLU A 37 0.73 8.52 -6.75
C GLU A 37 -0.41 7.56 -6.41
N ALA A 38 -0.15 6.66 -5.47
CA ALA A 38 -1.13 5.66 -5.04
C ALA A 38 -1.11 5.49 -3.52
N ALA A 39 -2.27 5.26 -2.92
CA ALA A 39 -2.38 4.76 -1.55
C ALA A 39 -2.83 3.30 -1.55
N PHE A 40 -2.20 2.49 -0.71
CA PHE A 40 -2.55 1.10 -0.47
C PHE A 40 -3.07 0.96 0.95
N VAL A 41 -4.31 0.49 1.08
CA VAL A 41 -4.98 0.26 2.35
C VAL A 41 -4.93 -1.22 2.69
N PHE A 42 -4.34 -1.53 3.83
CA PHE A 42 -4.20 -2.86 4.36
C PHE A 42 -5.05 -3.04 5.60
N CYS A 43 -5.60 -4.24 5.81
CA CYS A 43 -6.14 -4.67 7.09
C CYS A 43 -5.21 -5.69 7.76
N ASN A 44 -5.15 -5.69 9.09
CA ASN A 44 -4.38 -6.70 9.82
C ASN A 44 -5.10 -8.06 9.79
N LYS A 45 -4.42 -9.15 10.18
CA LYS A 45 -5.02 -10.50 10.31
C LYS A 45 -6.34 -10.55 11.09
N ALA A 46 -6.44 -9.76 12.16
CA ALA A 46 -7.66 -9.66 12.96
C ALA A 46 -8.73 -8.72 12.38
N ARG A 47 -8.46 -8.05 11.25
CA ARG A 47 -9.29 -7.05 10.58
C ARG A 47 -9.79 -5.91 11.49
N SER A 48 -9.05 -5.62 12.55
CA SER A 48 -9.35 -4.60 13.55
C SER A 48 -8.57 -3.31 13.35
N ARG A 49 -7.57 -3.31 12.46
CA ARG A 49 -6.71 -2.16 12.19
C ARG A 49 -6.52 -1.99 10.69
N LEU A 50 -6.49 -0.73 10.28
CA LEU A 50 -6.10 -0.33 8.93
C LEU A 50 -4.72 0.33 8.95
N LYS A 51 -3.93 0.08 7.90
CA LYS A 51 -2.68 0.78 7.64
C LYS A 51 -2.73 1.28 6.21
N VAL A 52 -2.34 2.54 6.00
CA VAL A 52 -2.25 3.15 4.67
C VAL A 52 -0.78 3.36 4.35
N LEU A 53 -0.33 2.80 3.23
CA LEU A 53 0.98 3.07 2.64
C LEU A 53 0.77 4.03 1.48
N ARG A 54 1.41 5.20 1.53
CA ARG A 54 1.40 6.16 0.44
C ARG A 54 2.63 5.93 -0.44
N TRP A 55 2.40 5.64 -1.70
CA TRP A 55 3.40 5.56 -2.73
C TRP A 55 3.50 6.91 -3.42
N THR A 56 4.70 7.48 -3.42
CA THR A 56 5.04 8.69 -4.15
C THR A 56 6.16 8.32 -5.09
N ALA A 57 6.04 8.66 -6.38
CA ALA A 57 7.18 8.58 -7.28
C ALA A 57 8.33 9.40 -6.64
N MET A 58 9.42 8.73 -6.25
CA MET A 58 10.62 9.46 -5.85
C MET A 58 11.03 10.27 -7.07
N GLY A 59 11.03 11.60 -6.92
CA GLY A 59 11.20 12.54 -8.01
C GLY A 59 12.40 12.15 -8.88
N SER A 60 12.15 12.04 -10.18
CA SER A 60 13.18 12.36 -11.16
C SER A 60 13.71 13.75 -10.83
N GLY A 61 14.86 13.80 -10.16
CA GLY A 61 15.62 15.03 -9.98
C GLY A 61 16.07 15.60 -11.31
#